data_AF-A0A7K1G9Z8-F1
#
_entry.id   AF-A0A7K1G9Z8-F1
#
_cell.length_a   1.000
_cell.length_b   1.000
_cell.length_c   1.000
_cell.angle_alpha   90.00
_cell.angle_beta   90.00
_cell.angle_gamma   90.00
#
_symmetry.space_group_name_H-M   'P 1'
#
loop_
_entity.id
_entity.type
_entity.pdbx_description
1 polymer ?
#
loop_
_entity_poly.entity_id
_entity_poly.type
_entity_poly.pdbx_seq_one_letter_code
_entity_poly.pdbx_strand_id
1 'polypeptide(L)'
;MEISREAILDKTHYGLKIYAYVLRQYYPNQTVLSVKGRDCGITRNPFNGGKETLRIHIDGIIATHRDTELEAFKGDVFDFAQYHFRITDEEELFQKINKELHLNLEVKEKDELEWLNEPDDTWYANCSFFKAPVRNVFPSETLRLHQVFALITSDKYKRITEELRAITNVKEARKFKANRFDYVTLSGTFEKRSDNNLIKHSNLLTIDFDHLENLQELRTQLLNDEYFETEMLFISPSGDGLKWIIRIDISEVTHSEYFTAVANYIKHNYNIEVDQSGKDVSRACFLPYDPTAFLHKRHQAL
;
A
#
# COMPACT_ATOMS: atom_id res chain seq x y z
N MET A 1 20.89 3.22 16.64
CA MET A 1 21.07 1.77 16.41
C MET A 1 19.80 1.12 16.87
N GLU A 2 19.08 0.51 15.93
CA GLU A 2 17.80 -0.13 16.21
C GLU A 2 17.96 -1.29 17.17
N ILE A 3 16.90 -1.56 17.92
CA ILE A 3 16.84 -2.72 18.79
C ILE A 3 16.84 -4.01 17.96
N SER A 4 17.88 -4.82 18.12
CA SER A 4 18.00 -6.14 17.49
C SER A 4 18.80 -7.07 18.41
N ARG A 5 18.77 -8.37 18.09
CA ARG A 5 19.57 -9.38 18.79
C ARG A 5 21.05 -9.02 18.80
N GLU A 6 21.59 -8.62 17.66
CA GLU A 6 22.99 -8.24 17.46
C GLU A 6 23.34 -6.96 18.24
N ALA A 7 22.48 -5.94 18.15
CA ALA A 7 22.66 -4.67 18.85
C ALA A 7 22.69 -4.86 20.38
N ILE A 8 21.82 -5.73 20.90
CA ILE A 8 21.81 -6.08 22.32
C ILE A 8 23.09 -6.81 22.70
N LEU A 9 23.51 -7.83 21.94
CA LEU A 9 24.74 -8.58 22.23
C LEU A 9 25.98 -7.68 22.22
N ASP A 10 26.08 -6.75 21.26
CA ASP A 10 27.16 -5.76 21.19
C ASP A 10 27.21 -4.87 22.44
N LYS A 11 26.07 -4.28 22.84
CA LYS A 11 25.96 -3.42 24.03
C LYS A 11 26.17 -4.16 25.35
N THR A 12 25.89 -5.47 25.37
CA THR A 12 25.89 -6.30 26.59
C THR A 12 27.10 -7.20 26.73
N HIS A 13 28.12 -7.03 25.87
CA HIS A 13 29.33 -7.85 25.86
C HIS A 13 28.98 -9.34 25.70
N TYR A 14 28.44 -9.67 24.53
CA TYR A 14 27.95 -11.01 24.16
C TYR A 14 26.80 -11.51 25.04
N GLY A 15 26.08 -10.63 25.75
CA GLY A 15 25.02 -11.02 26.68
C GLY A 15 25.43 -11.15 28.15
N LEU A 16 26.72 -11.03 28.48
CA LEU A 16 27.15 -11.19 29.88
C LEU A 16 26.55 -10.14 30.83
N LYS A 17 26.30 -8.91 30.36
CA LYS A 17 25.61 -7.90 31.17
C LYS A 17 24.17 -8.31 31.51
N ILE A 18 23.50 -9.07 30.65
CA ILE A 18 22.14 -9.57 30.89
C ILE A 18 22.18 -10.67 31.94
N TYR A 19 23.08 -11.66 31.81
CA TYR A 19 23.28 -12.67 32.86
C TYR A 19 23.58 -12.03 34.22
N ALA A 20 24.53 -11.09 34.24
CA ALA A 20 24.88 -10.39 35.48
C ALA A 20 23.72 -9.55 36.04
N TYR A 21 22.92 -8.90 35.18
CA TYR A 21 21.71 -8.19 35.61
C TYR A 21 20.72 -9.15 36.27
N VAL A 22 20.35 -10.24 35.58
CA VAL A 22 19.38 -11.22 36.07
C VAL A 22 19.87 -11.83 37.39
N LEU A 23 21.11 -12.31 37.45
CA LEU A 23 21.64 -12.94 38.67
C LEU A 23 21.67 -11.98 39.86
N ARG A 24 21.92 -10.67 39.66
CA ARG A 24 21.87 -9.67 40.73
C ARG A 24 20.48 -9.44 41.29
N GLN A 25 19.41 -9.74 40.53
CA GLN A 25 18.04 -9.68 41.06
C GLN A 25 17.79 -10.77 42.11
N TYR A 26 18.49 -11.91 42.01
CA TYR A 26 18.36 -13.02 42.97
C TYR A 26 19.44 -12.99 44.07
N TYR A 27 20.62 -12.45 43.76
CA TYR A 27 21.77 -12.41 44.67
C TYR A 27 22.34 -10.99 44.77
N PRO A 28 21.61 -10.06 45.42
CA PRO A 28 22.04 -8.67 45.54
C PRO A 28 23.33 -8.56 46.36
N ASN A 29 24.17 -7.58 46.01
CA ASN A 29 25.44 -7.27 46.68
C ASN A 29 26.49 -8.39 46.70
N GLN A 30 26.33 -9.40 45.84
CA GLN A 30 27.30 -10.49 45.67
C GLN A 30 27.98 -10.42 44.31
N THR A 31 29.19 -10.99 44.22
CA THR A 31 29.81 -11.27 42.93
C THR A 31 29.07 -12.44 42.29
N VAL A 32 28.27 -12.14 41.26
CA VAL A 32 27.42 -13.14 40.58
C VAL A 32 28.07 -13.80 39.37
N LEU A 33 29.11 -13.18 38.81
CA LEU A 33 29.77 -13.64 37.60
C LEU A 33 31.26 -13.27 37.66
N SER A 34 32.11 -14.21 37.26
CA SER A 34 33.54 -13.98 37.04
C SER A 34 33.87 -14.37 35.60
N VAL A 35 34.79 -13.69 34.93
CA VAL A 35 35.13 -13.98 33.53
C VAL A 35 36.63 -14.27 33.41
N LYS A 36 36.99 -15.40 32.80
CA LYS A 36 38.36 -15.76 32.46
C LYS A 36 38.43 -16.19 30.98
N GLY A 37 38.78 -15.23 30.12
CA GLY A 37 38.72 -15.43 28.68
C GLY A 37 37.26 -15.55 28.21
N ARG A 38 36.87 -16.72 27.71
CA ARG A 38 35.49 -17.02 27.28
C ARG A 38 34.71 -17.88 28.28
N ASP A 39 35.33 -18.34 29.36
CA ASP A 39 34.65 -19.13 30.40
C ASP A 39 34.28 -18.22 31.58
N CYS A 40 33.03 -18.32 32.05
CA CYS A 40 32.57 -17.60 33.23
C CYS A 40 32.55 -18.48 34.50
N GLY A 41 32.97 -19.75 34.38
CA GLY A 41 32.94 -20.71 35.47
C GLY A 41 31.52 -21.15 35.83
N ILE A 42 31.40 -21.75 37.02
CA ILE A 42 30.12 -22.16 37.61
C ILE A 42 29.69 -21.09 38.61
N THR A 43 28.42 -20.70 38.56
CA THR A 43 27.78 -19.77 39.49
C THR A 43 26.43 -20.32 39.95
N ARG A 44 25.75 -19.59 40.82
CA ARG A 44 24.45 -19.97 41.37
C ARG A 44 23.35 -19.89 40.32
N ASN A 45 22.54 -20.95 40.20
CA ASN A 45 21.37 -20.97 39.34
C ASN A 45 20.10 -20.59 40.13
N PRO A 46 19.50 -19.40 39.91
CA PRO A 46 18.25 -19.04 40.58
C PRO A 46 17.06 -19.95 40.19
N PHE A 47 17.16 -20.64 39.07
CA PHE A 47 16.13 -21.55 38.55
C PHE A 47 16.37 -23.02 38.95
N ASN A 48 17.44 -23.31 39.70
CA ASN A 48 17.69 -24.62 40.33
C ASN A 48 17.96 -24.46 41.84
N GLY A 49 17.04 -23.79 42.54
CA GLY A 49 17.10 -23.61 44.00
C GLY A 49 18.29 -22.79 44.51
N GLY A 50 19.00 -22.08 43.63
CA GLY A 50 20.16 -21.27 43.97
C GLY A 50 21.44 -22.05 44.26
N LYS A 51 21.52 -23.30 43.80
CA LYS A 51 22.74 -24.13 43.85
C LYS A 51 23.80 -23.63 42.86
N GLU A 52 25.08 -23.90 43.14
CA GLU A 52 26.19 -23.61 42.24
C GLU A 52 26.25 -24.61 41.07
N THR A 53 25.31 -24.50 40.14
CA THR A 53 25.13 -25.42 39.01
C THR A 53 25.08 -24.73 37.65
N LEU A 54 24.98 -23.40 37.59
CA LEU A 54 24.87 -22.65 36.34
C LEU A 54 26.26 -22.41 35.75
N ARG A 55 26.57 -23.05 34.62
CA ARG A 55 27.80 -22.77 33.86
C ARG A 55 27.49 -21.85 32.70
N ILE A 56 28.21 -20.72 32.61
CA ILE A 56 28.06 -19.73 31.53
C ILE A 56 29.35 -19.71 30.70
N HIS A 57 29.21 -19.68 29.37
CA HIS A 57 30.32 -19.67 28.42
C HIS A 57 30.01 -18.76 27.24
N ILE A 58 31.01 -18.08 26.66
CA ILE A 58 30.83 -17.31 25.43
C ILE A 58 31.15 -18.21 24.24
N ASP A 59 30.13 -18.55 23.45
CA ASP A 59 30.25 -19.29 22.20
C ASP A 59 30.09 -18.35 21.00
N GLY A 60 31.15 -18.23 20.19
CA GLY A 60 31.19 -17.27 19.09
C GLY A 60 30.97 -15.83 19.55
N ILE A 61 29.78 -15.29 19.26
CA ILE A 61 29.35 -13.91 19.57
C ILE A 61 28.22 -13.85 20.62
N ILE A 62 27.92 -14.96 21.30
CA ILE A 62 26.82 -15.04 22.26
C ILE A 62 27.19 -15.86 23.49
N ALA A 63 26.77 -15.39 24.67
CA ALA A 63 26.88 -16.14 25.90
C ALA A 63 25.76 -17.17 25.99
N THR A 64 26.14 -18.40 26.31
CA THR A 64 25.25 -19.54 26.53
C THR A 64 25.41 -20.08 27.94
N HIS A 65 24.42 -20.83 28.38
CA HIS A 65 24.40 -21.46 29.68
C HIS A 65 23.97 -22.92 29.60
N ARG A 66 24.41 -23.69 30.60
CA ARG A 66 23.91 -25.01 30.93
C ARG A 66 23.93 -25.22 32.44
N ASP A 67 22.96 -25.95 32.96
CA ASP A 67 23.00 -26.43 34.33
C ASP A 67 23.76 -27.77 34.40
N THR A 68 24.55 -27.98 35.45
CA THR A 68 25.32 -29.22 35.66
C THR A 68 24.49 -30.38 36.22
N GLU A 69 23.32 -30.11 36.81
CA GLU A 69 22.39 -31.10 37.36
C GLU A 69 21.13 -31.26 36.49
N LEU A 70 20.69 -30.19 35.82
CA LEU A 70 19.48 -30.18 34.98
C LEU A 70 19.85 -30.13 33.49
N GLU A 71 19.92 -31.30 32.85
CA GLU A 71 20.32 -31.41 31.44
C GLU A 71 19.43 -30.62 30.46
N ALA A 72 18.15 -30.47 30.78
CA ALA A 72 17.20 -29.69 29.98
C ALA A 72 17.37 -28.17 30.15
N PHE A 73 18.02 -27.70 31.22
CA PHE A 73 18.23 -26.27 31.48
C PHE A 73 19.51 -25.81 30.78
N LYS A 74 19.40 -25.54 29.49
CA LYS A 74 20.46 -25.02 28.64
C LYS A 74 19.85 -24.08 27.59
N GLY A 75 20.63 -23.10 27.16
CA GLY A 75 20.18 -22.11 26.18
C GLY A 75 21.15 -20.94 26.07
N ASP A 76 20.72 -19.90 25.40
CA ASP A 76 21.47 -18.65 25.31
C ASP A 76 21.04 -17.62 26.38
N VAL A 77 21.63 -16.44 26.30
CA VAL A 77 21.34 -15.33 27.20
C VAL A 77 19.89 -14.87 27.14
N PHE A 78 19.26 -14.93 25.96
CA PHE A 78 17.87 -14.50 25.78
C PHE A 78 16.93 -15.52 26.40
N ASP A 79 17.18 -16.83 26.24
CA ASP A 79 16.44 -17.88 26.94
C ASP A 79 16.48 -17.65 28.46
N PHE A 80 17.66 -17.35 29.00
CA PHE A 80 17.83 -17.07 30.42
C PHE A 80 17.06 -15.80 30.87
N ALA A 81 17.03 -14.77 30.03
CA ALA A 81 16.25 -13.57 30.28
C ALA A 81 14.73 -13.82 30.21
N GLN A 82 14.26 -14.68 29.30
CA GLN A 82 12.85 -15.08 29.21
C GLN A 82 12.39 -15.77 30.51
N TYR A 83 13.22 -16.67 31.08
CA TYR A 83 12.92 -17.29 32.38
C TYR A 83 12.73 -16.25 33.50
N HIS A 84 13.56 -15.21 33.52
CA HIS A 84 13.49 -14.17 34.53
C HIS A 84 12.28 -13.23 34.33
N PHE A 85 12.14 -12.68 33.13
CA PHE A 85 11.10 -11.68 32.82
C PHE A 85 9.72 -12.29 32.57
N ARG A 86 9.65 -13.61 32.33
CA ARG A 86 8.42 -14.34 31.97
C ARG A 86 7.77 -13.81 30.69
N ILE A 87 8.59 -13.44 29.72
CA ILE A 87 8.18 -12.94 28.40
C ILE A 87 8.58 -13.98 27.36
N THR A 88 7.66 -14.36 26.49
CA THR A 88 7.90 -15.32 25.39
C THR A 88 8.03 -14.64 24.03
N ASP A 89 7.43 -13.46 23.87
CA ASP A 89 7.55 -12.66 22.65
C ASP A 89 8.94 -12.02 22.57
N GLU A 90 9.59 -12.12 21.41
CA GLU A 90 10.97 -11.66 21.25
C GLU A 90 11.08 -10.13 21.21
N GLU A 91 10.13 -9.45 20.55
CA GLU A 91 10.11 -7.98 20.48
C GLU A 91 9.91 -7.37 21.89
N GLU A 92 8.94 -7.89 22.64
CA GLU A 92 8.68 -7.48 24.03
C GLU A 92 9.89 -7.75 24.94
N LEU A 93 10.54 -8.91 24.80
CA LEU A 93 11.74 -9.26 25.57
C LEU A 93 12.88 -8.28 25.29
N PHE A 94 13.13 -7.96 24.03
CA PHE A 94 14.18 -7.03 23.65
C PHE A 94 13.90 -5.64 24.23
N GLN A 95 12.67 -5.14 24.09
CA GLN A 95 12.27 -3.85 24.68
C GLN A 95 12.48 -3.86 26.20
N LYS A 96 12.11 -4.95 26.88
CA LYS A 96 12.34 -5.12 28.31
C LYS A 96 13.82 -5.08 28.67
N ILE A 97 14.68 -5.80 27.95
CA ILE A 97 16.14 -5.78 28.15
C ILE A 97 16.72 -4.38 27.91
N ASN A 98 16.35 -3.72 26.82
CA ASN A 98 16.80 -2.37 26.48
C ASN A 98 16.45 -1.36 27.59
N LYS A 99 15.23 -1.46 28.13
CA LYS A 99 14.74 -0.62 29.24
C LYS A 99 15.48 -0.90 30.55
N GLU A 100 15.56 -2.16 30.97
CA GLU A 100 16.12 -2.56 32.28
C GLU A 100 17.63 -2.38 32.37
N LEU A 101 18.35 -2.55 31.25
CA LEU A 101 19.80 -2.35 31.19
C LEU A 101 20.20 -0.97 30.68
N HIS A 102 19.23 -0.09 30.38
CA HIS A 102 19.44 1.26 29.83
C HIS A 102 20.38 1.24 28.60
N LEU A 103 20.11 0.36 27.63
CA LEU A 103 21.00 0.17 26.48
C LEU A 103 20.91 1.31 25.45
N ASN A 104 19.86 2.14 25.53
CA ASN A 104 19.59 3.29 24.65
C ASN A 104 19.55 2.89 23.17
N LEU A 105 18.96 1.73 22.86
CA LEU A 105 18.65 1.31 21.50
C LEU A 105 17.32 1.93 21.05
N GLU A 106 17.24 2.29 19.78
CA GLU A 106 16.05 2.92 19.17
C GLU A 106 14.93 1.89 19.03
N VAL A 107 13.72 2.28 19.47
CA VAL A 107 12.50 1.49 19.28
C VAL A 107 11.86 1.99 17.99
N LYS A 108 11.65 1.09 17.01
CA LYS A 108 10.84 1.43 15.84
C LYS A 108 9.39 1.59 16.29
N GLU A 109 8.81 2.77 16.06
CA GLU A 109 7.37 2.90 16.02
C GLU A 109 6.89 2.12 14.79
N LYS A 110 6.17 1.02 15.00
CA LYS A 110 5.43 0.37 13.90
C LYS A 110 4.31 1.32 13.51
N ASP A 111 4.36 1.85 12.30
CA ASP A 111 3.22 2.53 11.72
C ASP A 111 2.14 1.47 11.44
N GLU A 112 1.14 1.38 12.31
CA GLU A 112 0.04 0.42 12.17
C GLU A 112 -0.76 0.59 10.87
N LEU A 113 -0.50 1.66 10.10
CA LEU A 113 -1.12 1.95 8.81
C LEU A 113 -0.19 1.73 7.62
N GLU A 114 1.05 1.24 7.80
CA GLU A 114 1.97 0.96 6.70
C GLU A 114 1.36 -0.02 5.67
N TRP A 115 0.53 -0.97 6.13
CA TRP A 115 -0.18 -1.92 5.28
C TRP A 115 -1.16 -1.25 4.29
N LEU A 116 -1.64 -0.03 4.56
CA LEU A 116 -2.45 0.72 3.59
C LEU A 116 -1.63 1.14 2.37
N ASN A 117 -0.30 1.18 2.49
CA ASN A 117 0.62 1.53 1.40
C ASN A 117 1.14 0.31 0.66
N GLU A 118 0.87 -0.91 1.14
CA GLU A 118 1.16 -2.14 0.42
C GLU A 118 0.29 -2.23 -0.86
N PRO A 119 0.79 -2.83 -1.95
CA PRO A 119 -0.01 -3.06 -3.15
C PRO A 119 -1.27 -3.90 -2.85
N ASP A 120 -2.45 -3.33 -3.08
CA ASP A 120 -3.72 -4.05 -2.99
C ASP A 120 -3.97 -4.85 -4.27
N ASP A 121 -3.51 -6.10 -4.26
CA ASP A 121 -3.67 -7.06 -5.37
C ASP A 121 -5.06 -7.74 -5.39
N THR A 122 -5.98 -7.35 -4.50
CA THR A 122 -7.27 -8.05 -4.35
C THR A 122 -8.23 -7.80 -5.52
N TRP A 123 -7.99 -6.74 -6.31
CA TRP A 123 -8.85 -6.38 -7.43
C TRP A 123 -8.06 -5.75 -8.59
N TYR A 124 -8.25 -6.33 -9.78
CA TYR A 124 -7.74 -5.78 -11.04
C TYR A 124 -8.90 -5.37 -11.94
N ALA A 125 -8.97 -4.09 -12.29
CA ALA A 125 -9.92 -3.57 -13.25
C ALA A 125 -9.40 -3.74 -14.69
N ASN A 126 -10.11 -4.52 -15.50
CA ASN A 126 -9.82 -4.68 -16.93
C ASN A 126 -10.84 -3.90 -17.77
N CYS A 127 -10.38 -3.24 -18.82
CA CYS A 127 -11.21 -2.50 -19.76
C CYS A 127 -10.85 -2.86 -21.20
N SER A 128 -11.82 -2.78 -22.11
CA SER A 128 -11.55 -2.96 -23.53
C SER A 128 -10.94 -1.69 -24.14
N PHE A 129 -9.88 -1.86 -24.94
CA PHE A 129 -9.23 -0.81 -25.71
C PHE A 129 -9.59 -0.90 -27.20
N PHE A 130 -9.83 0.25 -27.82
CA PHE A 130 -10.28 0.37 -29.19
C PHE A 130 -9.43 1.41 -29.93
N LYS A 131 -8.92 1.02 -31.09
CA LYS A 131 -8.22 1.95 -31.99
C LYS A 131 -9.21 2.89 -32.66
N ALA A 132 -8.82 4.15 -32.83
CA ALA A 132 -9.55 5.13 -33.61
C ALA A 132 -9.92 4.58 -35.00
N PRO A 133 -11.05 4.97 -35.59
CA PRO A 133 -12.06 5.93 -35.09
C PRO A 133 -13.09 5.30 -34.12
N VAL A 134 -13.94 6.12 -33.48
CA VAL A 134 -14.97 5.67 -32.50
C VAL A 134 -16.01 4.68 -33.06
N ARG A 135 -16.13 4.60 -34.39
CA ARG A 135 -16.95 3.61 -35.10
C ARG A 135 -16.31 2.21 -35.13
N ASN A 136 -15.04 2.07 -34.76
CA ASN A 136 -14.39 0.79 -34.56
C ASN A 136 -14.83 0.18 -33.24
N VAL A 137 -15.90 -0.61 -33.30
CA VAL A 137 -16.58 -1.16 -32.13
C VAL A 137 -16.04 -2.52 -31.67
N PHE A 138 -14.95 -3.02 -32.26
CA PHE A 138 -14.33 -4.28 -31.83
C PHE A 138 -13.04 -3.97 -31.07
N PRO A 139 -12.88 -4.48 -29.84
CA PRO A 139 -11.71 -4.19 -29.05
C PRO A 139 -10.47 -4.80 -29.70
N SER A 140 -9.36 -4.07 -29.65
CA SER A 140 -8.06 -4.58 -30.09
C SER A 140 -7.35 -5.32 -28.96
N GLU A 141 -7.49 -4.83 -27.73
CA GLU A 141 -6.74 -5.28 -26.56
C GLU A 141 -7.60 -5.14 -25.29
N THR A 142 -7.19 -5.83 -24.22
CA THR A 142 -7.71 -5.62 -22.87
C THR A 142 -6.62 -4.97 -22.04
N LEU A 143 -6.93 -3.83 -21.40
CA LEU A 143 -5.98 -3.04 -20.63
C LEU A 143 -6.39 -2.93 -19.17
N ARG A 144 -5.39 -2.87 -18.28
CA ARG A 144 -5.52 -2.44 -16.88
C ARG A 144 -5.34 -0.93 -16.76
N LEU A 145 -5.74 -0.35 -15.62
CA LEU A 145 -5.66 1.10 -15.40
C LEU A 145 -4.24 1.68 -15.50
N HIS A 146 -3.18 1.03 -14.98
CA HIS A 146 -1.82 1.54 -15.19
C HIS A 146 -1.42 1.58 -16.67
N GLN A 147 -1.91 0.65 -17.49
CA GLN A 147 -1.61 0.67 -18.92
C GLN A 147 -2.32 1.85 -19.59
N VAL A 148 -3.58 2.11 -19.25
CA VAL A 148 -4.31 3.31 -19.71
C VAL A 148 -3.59 4.58 -19.25
N PHE A 149 -3.21 4.64 -17.98
CA PHE A 149 -2.47 5.75 -17.39
C PHE A 149 -1.15 6.02 -18.11
N ALA A 150 -0.36 4.98 -18.38
CA ALA A 150 0.89 5.08 -19.13
C ALA A 150 0.66 5.62 -20.55
N LEU A 151 -0.43 5.22 -21.22
CA LEU A 151 -0.77 5.73 -22.54
C LEU A 151 -1.07 7.24 -22.51
N ILE A 152 -1.86 7.71 -21.53
CA ILE A 152 -2.28 9.12 -21.44
C ILE A 152 -1.20 10.06 -20.89
N THR A 153 -0.26 9.53 -20.10
CA THR A 153 0.87 10.32 -19.57
C THR A 153 2.09 10.32 -20.50
N SER A 154 2.18 9.36 -21.43
CA SER A 154 3.21 9.33 -22.47
C SER A 154 2.92 10.29 -23.63
N ASP A 155 3.93 10.58 -24.45
CA ASP A 155 3.77 11.43 -25.64
C ASP A 155 2.89 10.83 -26.75
N LYS A 156 2.38 9.59 -26.60
CA LYS A 156 1.58 8.88 -27.63
C LYS A 156 0.43 9.73 -28.17
N TYR A 157 -0.30 10.41 -27.29
CA TYR A 157 -1.47 11.21 -27.65
C TYR A 157 -1.21 12.72 -27.66
N LYS A 158 0.04 13.15 -27.44
CA LYS A 158 0.40 14.57 -27.27
C LYS A 158 0.02 15.41 -28.47
N ARG A 159 0.56 15.05 -29.64
CA ARG A 159 0.30 15.78 -30.89
C ARG A 159 -1.19 15.85 -31.24
N ILE A 160 -1.92 14.73 -31.15
CA ILE A 160 -3.35 14.72 -31.51
C ILE A 160 -4.21 15.50 -30.50
N THR A 161 -3.77 15.59 -29.25
CA THR A 161 -4.43 16.39 -28.20
C THR A 161 -4.19 17.88 -28.43
N GLU A 162 -2.96 18.27 -28.75
CA GLU A 162 -2.62 19.66 -29.13
C GLU A 162 -3.37 20.09 -30.39
N GLU A 163 -3.43 19.24 -31.43
CA GLU A 163 -4.21 19.48 -32.64
C GLU A 163 -5.71 19.67 -32.34
N LEU A 164 -6.30 18.83 -31.47
CA LEU A 164 -7.70 18.97 -31.06
C LEU A 164 -7.95 20.31 -30.36
N ARG A 165 -7.08 20.68 -29.42
CA ARG A 165 -7.21 21.90 -28.61
C ARG A 165 -7.01 23.17 -29.44
N ALA A 166 -6.33 23.10 -30.58
CA ALA A 166 -6.21 24.21 -31.52
C ALA A 166 -7.47 24.44 -32.38
N ILE A 167 -8.41 23.49 -32.45
CA ILE A 167 -9.64 23.61 -33.24
C ILE A 167 -10.67 24.44 -32.47
N THR A 168 -11.00 25.63 -32.97
CA THR A 168 -11.98 26.54 -32.34
C THR A 168 -13.43 26.19 -32.69
N ASN A 169 -13.67 25.57 -33.84
CA ASN A 169 -15.02 25.18 -34.25
C ASN A 169 -15.45 23.89 -33.53
N VAL A 170 -16.47 24.00 -32.68
CA VAL A 170 -16.99 22.89 -31.86
C VAL A 170 -17.39 21.65 -32.69
N LYS A 171 -18.00 21.84 -33.87
CA LYS A 171 -18.42 20.72 -34.73
C LYS A 171 -17.21 20.00 -35.33
N GLU A 172 -16.20 20.77 -35.74
CA GLU A 172 -14.95 20.20 -36.26
C GLU A 172 -14.16 19.49 -35.17
N ALA A 173 -14.05 20.08 -33.96
CA ALA A 173 -13.40 19.46 -32.82
C ALA A 173 -14.06 18.12 -32.45
N ARG A 174 -15.41 18.08 -32.40
CA ARG A 174 -16.15 16.84 -32.16
C ARG A 174 -15.89 15.78 -33.23
N LYS A 175 -15.88 16.19 -34.51
CA LYS A 175 -15.57 15.28 -35.63
C LYS A 175 -14.13 14.79 -35.58
N PHE A 176 -13.17 15.66 -35.27
CA PHE A 176 -11.76 15.32 -35.11
C PHE A 176 -11.58 14.29 -34.01
N LYS A 177 -12.11 14.58 -32.81
CA LYS A 177 -12.09 13.67 -31.64
C LYS A 177 -12.62 12.28 -32.00
N ALA A 178 -13.81 12.22 -32.58
CA ALA A 178 -14.45 10.95 -32.96
C ALA A 178 -13.67 10.14 -34.01
N ASN A 179 -12.86 10.77 -34.85
CA ASN A 179 -12.12 10.10 -35.92
C ASN A 179 -10.67 9.76 -35.59
N ARG A 180 -10.06 10.46 -34.62
CA ARG A 180 -8.60 10.42 -34.39
C ARG A 180 -8.19 9.82 -33.06
N PHE A 181 -9.08 9.81 -32.06
CA PHE A 181 -8.73 9.34 -30.72
C PHE A 181 -9.05 7.86 -30.56
N ASP A 182 -8.05 7.12 -30.07
CA ASP A 182 -8.30 5.83 -29.45
C ASP A 182 -9.13 6.03 -28.19
N TYR A 183 -9.79 4.97 -27.75
CA TYR A 183 -10.65 5.03 -26.59
C TYR A 183 -10.73 3.70 -25.86
N VAL A 184 -11.20 3.75 -24.62
CA VAL A 184 -11.47 2.58 -23.78
C VAL A 184 -12.92 2.57 -23.32
N THR A 185 -13.40 1.43 -22.85
CA THR A 185 -14.65 1.31 -22.07
C THR A 185 -14.28 0.95 -20.63
N LEU A 186 -14.02 1.95 -19.79
CA LEU A 186 -13.47 1.75 -18.45
C LEU A 186 -14.34 0.86 -17.56
N SER A 187 -15.66 0.87 -17.77
CA SER A 187 -16.62 0.08 -17.00
C SER A 187 -16.61 -1.42 -17.30
N GLY A 188 -15.83 -1.90 -18.28
CA GLY A 188 -15.70 -3.35 -18.51
C GLY A 188 -15.03 -3.78 -19.80
N THR A 189 -15.00 -5.10 -19.99
CA THR A 189 -14.57 -5.76 -21.23
C THR A 189 -15.77 -6.19 -22.05
N PHE A 190 -15.62 -6.14 -23.36
CA PHE A 190 -16.72 -6.36 -24.31
C PHE A 190 -16.26 -7.25 -25.46
N GLU A 191 -17.17 -8.02 -26.05
CA GLU A 191 -16.92 -8.67 -27.35
C GLU A 191 -17.01 -7.63 -28.49
N LYS A 192 -17.98 -6.73 -28.35
CA LYS A 192 -18.23 -5.58 -29.23
C LYS A 192 -18.77 -4.45 -28.35
N ARG A 193 -18.41 -3.20 -28.65
CA ARG A 193 -18.86 -2.03 -27.90
C ARG A 193 -20.38 -1.84 -28.01
N SER A 194 -21.09 -2.39 -27.02
CA SER A 194 -22.51 -2.21 -26.74
C SER A 194 -22.82 -2.88 -25.41
N ASP A 195 -23.82 -2.38 -24.68
CA ASP A 195 -24.18 -2.90 -23.36
C ASP A 195 -24.56 -4.40 -23.39
N ASN A 196 -25.21 -4.84 -24.46
CA ASN A 196 -25.61 -6.25 -24.66
C ASN A 196 -24.44 -7.22 -24.90
N ASN A 197 -23.23 -6.71 -25.14
CA ASN A 197 -22.04 -7.51 -25.42
C ASN A 197 -20.97 -7.32 -24.33
N LEU A 198 -21.39 -6.93 -23.12
CA LEU A 198 -20.52 -6.91 -21.94
C LEU A 198 -20.10 -8.35 -21.59
N ILE A 199 -18.79 -8.58 -21.53
CA ILE A 199 -18.21 -9.84 -21.07
C ILE A 199 -18.07 -9.81 -19.55
N LYS A 200 -17.47 -8.73 -19.02
CA LYS A 200 -17.25 -8.57 -17.59
C LYS A 200 -17.19 -7.09 -17.22
N HIS A 201 -17.94 -6.71 -16.18
CA HIS A 201 -17.85 -5.38 -15.58
C HIS A 201 -16.53 -5.22 -14.82
N SER A 202 -15.91 -4.05 -14.90
CA SER A 202 -14.63 -3.77 -14.24
C SER A 202 -14.76 -3.34 -12.78
N ASN A 203 -15.98 -3.06 -12.34
CA ASN A 203 -16.32 -2.36 -11.08
C ASN A 203 -15.83 -0.91 -11.07
N LEU A 204 -15.61 -0.31 -12.24
CA LEU A 204 -15.36 1.11 -12.40
C LEU A 204 -16.58 1.82 -12.96
N LEU A 205 -16.75 3.06 -12.51
CA LEU A 205 -17.67 4.03 -13.07
C LEU A 205 -16.87 5.24 -13.54
N THR A 206 -17.18 5.74 -14.74
CA THR A 206 -16.55 6.95 -15.28
C THR A 206 -17.56 8.08 -15.28
N ILE A 207 -17.20 9.17 -14.62
CA ILE A 207 -17.95 10.42 -14.62
C ILE A 207 -17.21 11.41 -15.52
N ASP A 208 -17.94 11.97 -16.48
CA ASP A 208 -17.43 12.97 -17.41
C ASP A 208 -17.96 14.35 -17.03
N PHE A 209 -17.03 15.27 -16.83
CA PHE A 209 -17.29 16.67 -16.53
C PHE A 209 -16.85 17.50 -17.72
N ASP A 210 -17.78 18.15 -18.40
CA ASP A 210 -17.51 19.02 -19.54
C ASP A 210 -17.65 20.50 -19.15
N HIS A 211 -16.88 21.37 -19.81
CA HIS A 211 -17.01 22.83 -19.72
C HIS A 211 -16.91 23.40 -18.29
N LEU A 212 -15.91 22.95 -17.53
CA LEU A 212 -15.65 23.39 -16.17
C LEU A 212 -15.04 24.81 -16.14
N GLU A 213 -15.61 25.70 -15.34
CA GLU A 213 -15.04 27.04 -15.10
C GLU A 213 -13.75 26.95 -14.24
N ASN A 214 -13.80 26.19 -13.13
CA ASN A 214 -12.69 26.03 -12.18
C ASN A 214 -12.18 24.58 -12.14
N LEU A 215 -11.52 24.13 -13.22
CA LEU A 215 -11.04 22.74 -13.35
C LEU A 215 -10.14 22.28 -12.20
N GLN A 216 -9.20 23.13 -11.74
CA GLN A 216 -8.24 22.74 -10.71
C GLN A 216 -8.87 22.65 -9.31
N GLU A 217 -9.87 23.47 -9.04
CA GLU A 217 -10.64 23.42 -7.79
C GLU A 217 -11.40 22.11 -7.69
N LEU A 218 -12.19 21.77 -8.73
CA LEU A 218 -12.92 20.51 -8.77
C LEU A 218 -11.97 19.32 -8.73
N ARG A 219 -10.85 19.35 -9.47
CA ARG A 219 -9.83 18.30 -9.40
C ARG A 219 -9.38 18.04 -7.96
N THR A 220 -9.12 19.10 -7.19
CA THR A 220 -8.70 19.00 -5.79
C THR A 220 -9.82 18.44 -4.91
N GLN A 221 -11.06 18.88 -5.13
CA GLN A 221 -12.23 18.36 -4.41
C GLN A 221 -12.44 16.86 -4.65
N LEU A 222 -12.40 16.41 -5.91
CA LEU A 222 -12.59 15.00 -6.26
C LEU A 222 -11.49 14.09 -5.72
N LEU A 223 -10.24 14.55 -5.67
CA LEU A 223 -9.13 13.80 -5.08
C LEU A 223 -9.23 13.66 -3.56
N ASN A 224 -9.98 14.54 -2.90
CA ASN A 224 -10.20 14.56 -1.45
C ASN A 224 -11.69 14.32 -1.10
N ASP A 225 -12.45 13.68 -2.00
CA ASP A 225 -13.86 13.41 -1.80
C ASP A 225 -14.06 12.47 -0.59
N GLU A 226 -15.04 12.78 0.26
CA GLU A 226 -15.28 12.06 1.52
C GLU A 226 -15.80 10.63 1.29
N TYR A 227 -16.57 10.41 0.22
CA TYR A 227 -17.28 9.14 0.00
C TYR A 227 -16.69 8.31 -1.13
N PHE A 228 -16.03 8.94 -2.09
CA PHE A 228 -15.47 8.26 -3.26
C PHE A 228 -13.96 8.40 -3.35
N GLU A 229 -13.29 7.26 -3.26
CA GLU A 229 -11.86 7.21 -3.57
C GLU A 229 -11.64 7.28 -5.09
N THR A 230 -10.82 8.24 -5.51
CA THR A 230 -10.46 8.39 -6.91
C THR A 230 -9.55 7.24 -7.36
N GLU A 231 -9.97 6.46 -8.34
CA GLU A 231 -9.13 5.40 -8.94
C GLU A 231 -8.22 5.95 -10.05
N MET A 232 -8.74 6.87 -10.85
CA MET A 232 -7.99 7.61 -11.88
C MET A 232 -8.69 8.94 -12.17
N LEU A 233 -7.92 10.01 -12.42
CA LEU A 233 -8.47 11.33 -12.75
C LEU A 233 -7.57 12.07 -13.74
N PHE A 234 -8.11 12.49 -14.87
CA PHE A 234 -7.36 13.17 -15.92
C PHE A 234 -8.19 14.21 -16.66
N ILE A 235 -7.49 15.16 -17.29
CA ILE A 235 -8.07 16.23 -18.09
C ILE A 235 -8.62 15.66 -19.40
N SER A 236 -9.85 16.04 -19.76
CA SER A 236 -10.53 15.58 -20.96
C SER A 236 -9.76 15.99 -22.24
N PRO A 237 -10.02 15.33 -23.40
CA PRO A 237 -9.35 15.68 -24.65
C PRO A 237 -9.45 17.15 -25.05
N SER A 238 -10.60 17.79 -24.78
CA SER A 238 -10.84 19.20 -25.10
C SER A 238 -10.05 20.17 -24.21
N GLY A 239 -9.59 19.72 -23.03
CA GLY A 239 -8.78 20.52 -22.10
C GLY A 239 -9.57 21.31 -21.05
N ASP A 240 -10.90 21.39 -21.18
CA ASP A 240 -11.82 22.17 -20.33
C ASP A 240 -12.72 21.28 -19.46
N GLY A 241 -12.36 20.00 -19.32
CA GLY A 241 -13.15 19.03 -18.57
C GLY A 241 -12.29 18.01 -17.83
N LEU A 242 -12.92 17.18 -17.00
CA LEU A 242 -12.29 16.13 -16.23
C LEU A 242 -12.99 14.79 -16.48
N LYS A 243 -12.21 13.71 -16.46
CA LYS A 243 -12.71 12.34 -16.41
C LYS A 243 -12.34 11.74 -15.08
N TRP A 244 -13.35 11.47 -14.26
CA TRP A 244 -13.19 10.93 -12.91
C TRP A 244 -13.64 9.47 -12.88
N ILE A 245 -12.74 8.60 -12.46
CA ILE A 245 -12.98 7.17 -12.39
C ILE A 245 -13.02 6.78 -10.92
N ILE A 246 -14.12 6.16 -10.52
CA ILE A 246 -14.35 5.67 -9.16
C ILE A 246 -14.73 4.19 -9.19
N ARG A 247 -14.54 3.50 -8.07
CA ARG A 247 -14.96 2.11 -7.89
C ARG A 247 -16.44 2.05 -7.47
N ILE A 248 -17.18 1.08 -8.01
CA ILE A 248 -18.57 0.79 -7.63
C ILE A 248 -18.78 -0.71 -7.42
N ASP A 249 -19.77 -1.09 -6.63
CA ASP A 249 -20.14 -2.49 -6.40
C ASP A 249 -21.49 -2.82 -7.04
N ILE A 250 -21.45 -3.45 -8.21
CA ILE A 250 -22.64 -3.80 -8.98
C ILE A 250 -23.34 -5.10 -8.54
N SER A 251 -22.98 -5.67 -7.38
CA SER A 251 -23.61 -6.90 -6.87
C SER A 251 -25.05 -6.70 -6.40
N GLU A 252 -25.36 -5.51 -5.87
CA GLU A 252 -26.69 -5.18 -5.34
C GLU A 252 -27.45 -4.15 -6.20
N VAL A 253 -26.73 -3.26 -6.89
CA VAL A 253 -27.30 -2.13 -7.63
C VAL A 253 -26.68 -2.05 -9.03
N THR A 254 -27.48 -1.73 -10.05
CA THR A 254 -26.98 -1.70 -11.43
C THR A 254 -26.04 -0.52 -11.68
N HIS A 255 -25.21 -0.63 -12.73
CA HIS A 255 -24.32 0.46 -13.17
C HIS A 255 -25.07 1.79 -13.41
N SER A 256 -26.24 1.73 -14.05
CA SER A 256 -27.05 2.92 -14.34
C SER A 256 -27.64 3.55 -13.08
N GLU A 257 -28.04 2.74 -12.10
CA GLU A 257 -28.55 3.24 -10.82
C GLU A 257 -27.43 3.88 -10.01
N TYR A 258 -26.23 3.28 -9.96
CA TYR A 258 -25.04 3.92 -9.40
C TYR A 258 -24.73 5.24 -10.06
N PHE A 259 -24.71 5.28 -11.40
CA PHE A 259 -24.47 6.52 -12.13
C PHE A 259 -25.46 7.60 -11.73
N THR A 260 -26.74 7.26 -11.61
CA THR A 260 -27.79 8.19 -11.20
C THR A 260 -27.57 8.71 -9.77
N ALA A 261 -27.22 7.83 -8.83
CA ALA A 261 -26.93 8.21 -7.45
C ALA A 261 -25.70 9.12 -7.35
N VAL A 262 -24.62 8.79 -8.05
CA VAL A 262 -23.38 9.57 -8.09
C VAL A 262 -23.61 10.93 -8.78
N ALA A 263 -24.38 10.98 -9.87
CA ALA A 263 -24.75 12.23 -10.52
C ALA A 263 -25.53 13.16 -9.58
N ASN A 264 -26.48 12.61 -8.81
CA ASN A 264 -27.23 13.38 -7.82
C ASN A 264 -26.34 13.87 -6.67
N TYR A 265 -25.44 13.02 -6.19
CA TYR A 265 -24.43 13.40 -5.18
C TYR A 265 -23.57 14.57 -5.66
N ILE A 266 -23.04 14.48 -6.88
CA ILE A 266 -22.21 15.53 -7.47
C ILE A 266 -23.00 16.83 -7.62
N LYS A 267 -24.26 16.75 -8.09
CA LYS A 267 -25.11 17.93 -8.21
C LYS A 267 -25.38 18.58 -6.85
N HIS A 268 -25.57 17.79 -5.80
CA HIS A 268 -25.83 18.31 -4.47
C HIS A 268 -24.58 18.91 -3.81
N ASN A 269 -23.43 18.23 -3.91
CA ASN A 269 -22.21 18.58 -3.18
C ASN A 269 -21.34 19.60 -3.92
N TYR A 270 -21.30 19.53 -5.26
CA TYR A 270 -20.45 20.39 -6.09
C TYR A 270 -21.25 21.37 -6.95
N ASN A 271 -22.59 21.26 -6.99
CA ASN A 271 -23.47 22.05 -7.86
C ASN A 271 -23.13 21.93 -9.36
N ILE A 272 -22.59 20.78 -9.77
CA ILE A 272 -22.18 20.50 -11.16
C ILE A 272 -23.11 19.47 -11.79
N GLU A 273 -23.44 19.68 -13.06
CA GLU A 273 -24.17 18.70 -13.87
C GLU A 273 -23.17 17.84 -14.65
N VAL A 274 -23.39 16.52 -14.62
CA VAL A 274 -22.54 15.54 -15.29
C VAL A 274 -23.18 15.06 -16.59
N ASP A 275 -22.34 14.66 -17.55
CA ASP A 275 -22.81 14.09 -18.82
C ASP A 275 -23.54 12.75 -18.57
N GLN A 276 -24.80 12.68 -18.97
CA GLN A 276 -25.69 11.55 -18.68
C GLN A 276 -25.39 10.28 -19.46
N SER A 277 -24.48 10.31 -20.44
CA SER A 277 -24.09 9.12 -21.21
C SER A 277 -23.20 8.16 -20.44
N GLY A 278 -22.65 8.58 -19.29
CA GLY A 278 -21.89 7.71 -18.39
C GLY A 278 -22.72 6.59 -17.75
N LYS A 279 -24.05 6.63 -17.84
CA LYS A 279 -24.94 5.55 -17.41
C LYS A 279 -24.84 4.28 -18.27
N ASP A 280 -24.36 4.42 -19.51
CA ASP A 280 -24.19 3.30 -20.44
C ASP A 280 -22.87 2.58 -20.12
N VAL A 281 -22.91 1.29 -19.77
CA VAL A 281 -21.69 0.54 -19.41
C VAL A 281 -20.67 0.50 -20.56
N SER A 282 -21.12 0.55 -21.82
CA SER A 282 -20.27 0.57 -23.01
C SER A 282 -19.81 1.96 -23.44
N ARG A 283 -19.91 2.96 -22.56
CA ARG A 283 -19.52 4.34 -22.84
C ARG A 283 -18.04 4.43 -23.22
N ALA A 284 -17.80 4.95 -24.42
CA ALA A 284 -16.46 5.24 -24.91
C ALA A 284 -15.83 6.43 -24.15
N CYS A 285 -14.62 6.22 -23.66
CA CYS A 285 -13.78 7.21 -23.01
C CYS A 285 -12.50 7.42 -23.84
N PHE A 286 -12.41 8.55 -24.53
CA PHE A 286 -11.26 8.89 -25.37
C PHE A 286 -10.00 9.12 -24.54
N LEU A 287 -8.85 8.70 -25.07
CA LEU A 287 -7.55 8.80 -24.40
C LEU A 287 -6.77 10.04 -24.86
N PRO A 288 -6.64 11.09 -24.02
CA PRO A 288 -5.87 12.28 -24.34
C PRO A 288 -4.41 12.16 -23.88
N TYR A 289 -3.63 13.20 -24.14
CA TYR A 289 -2.39 13.46 -23.41
C TYR A 289 -2.67 14.35 -22.20
N ASP A 290 -2.36 13.81 -21.02
CA ASP A 290 -2.40 14.53 -19.76
C ASP A 290 -1.24 14.06 -18.86
N PRO A 291 -0.10 14.77 -18.84
CA PRO A 291 1.02 14.44 -17.96
C PRO A 291 0.72 14.70 -16.48
N THR A 292 -0.41 15.34 -16.17
CA THR A 292 -0.86 15.62 -14.80
C THR A 292 -1.92 14.63 -14.32
N ALA A 293 -2.23 13.59 -15.10
CA ALA A 293 -3.18 12.56 -14.69
C ALA A 293 -2.81 11.97 -13.31
N PHE A 294 -3.82 11.61 -12.53
CA PHE A 294 -3.67 10.89 -11.28
C PHE A 294 -4.06 9.43 -11.46
N LEU A 295 -3.31 8.53 -10.82
CA LEU A 295 -3.63 7.11 -10.70
C LEU A 295 -3.50 6.70 -9.24
N HIS A 296 -4.52 6.04 -8.70
CA HIS A 296 -4.45 5.52 -7.35
C HIS A 296 -3.33 4.48 -7.22
N LYS A 297 -2.63 4.48 -6.08
CA LYS A 297 -1.47 3.59 -5.83
C LYS A 297 -1.76 2.11 -6.05
N ARG A 298 -2.99 1.66 -5.77
CA ARG A 298 -3.40 0.25 -5.98
C ARG A 298 -3.34 -0.23 -7.43
N HIS A 299 -3.38 0.69 -8.39
CA HIS A 299 -3.34 0.33 -9.81
C HIS A 299 -1.95 0.37 -10.42
N GLN A 300 -0.93 0.84 -9.68
CA GLN A 300 0.43 0.97 -10.18
C GLN A 300 0.97 -0.39 -10.63
N ALA A 301 1.89 -0.37 -11.59
CA ALA A 301 2.55 -1.60 -12.03
C ALA A 301 3.36 -2.17 -10.85
N LEU A 302 3.10 -3.44 -10.52
CA LEU A 302 3.94 -4.24 -9.61
C LEU A 302 5.39 -4.33 -10.13
#